data_AF-A0A1M5B2H3-F1
#
_entry.id   AF-A0A1M5B2H3-F1
#
_cell.length_a   1.000
_cell.length_b   1.000
_cell.length_c   1.000
_cell.angle_alpha   90.00
_cell.angle_beta   90.00
_cell.angle_gamma   90.00
#
_symmetry.space_group_name_H-M   'P 1'
#
loop_
_entity.id
_entity.type
_entity.pdbx_description
1 polymer ?
#
loop_
_entity_poly.entity_id
_entity_poly.type
_entity_poly.pdbx_seq_one_letter_code
_entity_poly.pdbx_strand_id
1 'polypeptide(L)'
;MPKEGLIAFCTFYDNSNSEQLKPSQIDRFDVCYKQTSALTRLHFKLKKNAEDNSLEKAFSITLYPNSAFIIPLSTNRLYTHEIRPSALGVEQIPIRMGYVVRCSNLEAMHIDNQTYIKENDNYIKLEKMTPELQEELRNSYYEENMSEKVVEYGKIHFSMNSGDYEKPIF
;
A
#
# COMPACT_ATOMS: atom_id res chain seq x y z
N MET A 1 3.51 -17.33 2.98
CA MET A 1 3.58 -16.27 1.93
C MET A 1 5.04 -15.95 1.65
N PRO A 2 5.51 -15.62 0.41
CA PRO A 2 4.77 -15.10 -0.76
C PRO A 2 4.86 -15.96 -2.05
N LYS A 3 4.03 -15.65 -3.06
CA LYS A 3 4.33 -15.71 -4.52
C LYS A 3 3.29 -14.88 -5.31
N GLU A 4 3.21 -13.56 -5.31
CA GLU A 4 3.89 -12.46 -4.66
C GLU A 4 2.76 -11.62 -4.06
N GLY A 5 2.74 -11.44 -2.73
CA GLY A 5 1.73 -10.57 -2.11
C GLY A 5 1.81 -9.15 -2.71
N LEU A 6 0.69 -8.43 -2.68
CA LEU A 6 0.61 -7.10 -3.29
C LEU A 6 0.48 -6.03 -2.21
N ILE A 7 1.07 -4.87 -2.50
CA ILE A 7 0.76 -3.62 -1.83
C ILE A 7 -0.01 -2.75 -2.81
N ALA A 8 -1.19 -2.27 -2.41
CA ALA A 8 -1.95 -1.28 -3.16
C ALA A 8 -1.99 0.05 -2.39
N PHE A 9 -1.61 1.12 -3.07
CA PHE A 9 -1.74 2.51 -2.59
C PHE A 9 -2.99 3.10 -3.22
N CYS A 10 -4.08 3.12 -2.46
CA CYS A 10 -5.34 3.74 -2.85
C CYS A 10 -5.32 5.23 -2.46
N THR A 11 -5.68 6.10 -3.40
CA THR A 11 -5.62 7.54 -3.19
C THR A 11 -6.95 8.20 -3.51
N PHE A 12 -7.41 8.99 -2.54
CA PHE A 12 -8.61 9.82 -2.64
C PHE A 12 -8.24 11.25 -2.25
N TYR A 13 -8.88 12.21 -2.90
CA TYR A 13 -8.75 13.62 -2.59
C TYR A 13 -10.12 14.21 -2.32
N ASP A 14 -10.19 15.16 -1.40
CA ASP A 14 -11.38 15.97 -1.23
C ASP A 14 -11.44 17.12 -2.27
N ASN A 15 -12.45 17.98 -2.13
CA ASN A 15 -12.71 19.07 -3.06
C ASN A 15 -12.32 20.46 -2.52
N SER A 16 -11.59 20.54 -1.40
CA SER A 16 -11.35 21.79 -0.65
C SER A 16 -10.69 22.90 -1.47
N ASN A 17 -9.95 22.56 -2.53
CA ASN A 17 -9.18 23.52 -3.34
C ASN A 17 -9.55 23.46 -4.84
N SER A 18 -10.67 22.83 -5.17
CA SER A 18 -11.09 22.56 -6.55
C SER A 18 -11.23 23.82 -7.42
N GLU A 19 -11.60 24.98 -6.83
CA GLU A 19 -11.73 26.25 -7.57
C GLU A 19 -10.38 26.83 -8.04
N GLN A 20 -9.29 26.54 -7.31
CA GLN A 20 -7.96 27.05 -7.61
C GLN A 20 -7.16 26.12 -8.53
N LEU A 21 -7.53 24.84 -8.54
CA LEU A 21 -6.86 23.79 -9.29
C LEU A 21 -7.49 23.65 -10.68
N LYS A 22 -6.64 23.48 -11.69
CA LYS A 22 -7.07 23.24 -13.06
C LYS A 22 -6.48 21.94 -13.57
N PRO A 23 -7.19 21.21 -14.43
CA PRO A 23 -6.61 20.07 -15.13
C PRO A 23 -5.29 20.45 -15.82
N SER A 24 -4.29 19.58 -15.72
CA SER A 24 -3.02 19.79 -16.41
C SER A 24 -3.22 19.76 -17.93
N GLN A 25 -2.43 20.56 -18.64
CA GLN A 25 -2.46 20.62 -20.12
C GLN A 25 -1.68 19.47 -20.77
N ILE A 26 -0.83 18.78 -20.00
CA ILE A 26 0.08 17.74 -20.49
C ILE A 26 -0.17 16.37 -19.87
N ASP A 27 -0.91 16.31 -18.75
CA ASP A 27 -1.28 15.07 -18.06
C ASP A 27 -2.78 15.10 -17.74
N ARG A 28 -3.54 14.25 -18.43
CA ARG A 28 -5.02 14.24 -18.31
C ARG A 28 -5.54 13.83 -16.93
N PHE A 29 -4.70 13.23 -16.09
CA PHE A 29 -5.08 12.76 -14.75
C PHE A 29 -4.61 13.68 -13.63
N ASP A 30 -3.77 14.67 -13.96
CA ASP A 30 -3.19 15.59 -12.99
C ASP A 30 -4.03 16.86 -12.83
N VAL A 31 -3.97 17.44 -11.64
CA VAL A 31 -4.58 18.72 -11.30
C VAL A 31 -3.49 19.64 -10.75
N CYS A 32 -3.42 20.84 -11.32
CA CYS A 32 -2.32 21.77 -11.10
C CYS A 32 -2.83 23.10 -10.58
N TYR A 33 -2.02 23.73 -9.73
CA TYR A 33 -2.04 25.18 -9.57
C TYR A 33 -1.04 25.78 -10.55
N LYS A 34 -1.56 26.53 -11.54
CA LYS A 34 -0.77 26.99 -12.71
C LYS A 34 -0.14 25.80 -13.45
N GLN A 35 1.17 25.62 -13.34
CA GLN A 35 1.93 24.54 -13.99
C GLN A 35 2.43 23.49 -12.98
N THR A 36 2.16 23.68 -11.69
CA THR A 36 2.66 22.80 -10.62
C THR A 36 1.54 21.85 -10.19
N SER A 37 1.78 20.54 -10.30
CA SER A 37 0.87 19.51 -9.78
C SER A 37 0.58 19.75 -8.30
N ALA A 38 -0.69 19.69 -7.92
CA ALA A 38 -1.13 19.73 -6.53
C ALA A 38 -1.16 18.33 -5.88
N LEU A 39 -0.92 17.30 -6.69
CA LEU A 39 -1.01 15.91 -6.25
C LEU A 39 0.24 15.46 -5.50
N THR A 40 0.01 14.50 -4.63
CA THR A 40 1.03 13.83 -3.84
C THR A 40 1.73 12.79 -4.72
N ARG A 41 3.01 12.56 -4.46
CA ARG A 41 3.81 11.55 -5.16
C ARG A 41 4.30 10.50 -4.18
N LEU A 42 4.42 9.27 -4.67
CA LEU A 42 5.15 8.21 -4.00
C LEU A 42 6.55 8.17 -4.59
N HIS A 43 7.55 8.49 -3.78
CA HIS A 43 8.95 8.50 -4.20
C HIS A 43 9.62 7.19 -3.79
N PHE A 44 10.16 6.47 -4.77
CA PHE A 44 10.89 5.22 -4.58
C PHE A 44 12.38 5.49 -4.66
N LYS A 45 13.14 4.87 -3.77
CA LYS A 45 14.60 4.90 -3.75
C LYS A 45 15.15 3.50 -3.53
N LEU A 46 16.07 3.08 -4.39
CA LEU A 46 16.70 1.77 -4.30
C LEU A 46 17.47 1.67 -2.98
N LYS A 47 17.30 0.57 -2.26
CA LYS A 47 18.04 0.30 -1.01
C LYS A 47 19.52 0.15 -1.33
N LYS A 48 20.38 0.62 -0.43
CA LYS A 48 21.85 0.61 -0.62
C LYS A 48 22.44 -0.77 -0.89
N ASN A 49 21.77 -1.82 -0.43
CA ASN A 49 22.26 -3.20 -0.51
C ASN A 49 21.81 -3.89 -1.80
N ALA A 50 20.86 -3.33 -2.56
CA ALA A 50 20.41 -3.92 -3.82
C ALA A 50 21.45 -3.64 -4.92
N GLU A 51 22.22 -4.67 -5.30
CA GLU A 51 23.37 -4.57 -6.22
C GLU A 51 23.02 -4.67 -7.73
N ASP A 52 21.74 -4.55 -8.11
CA ASP A 52 21.32 -4.66 -9.51
C ASP A 52 21.42 -3.31 -10.25
N ASN A 53 22.44 -3.19 -11.11
CA ASN A 53 22.70 -2.00 -11.92
C ASN A 53 21.65 -1.74 -13.03
N SER A 54 20.75 -2.68 -13.31
CA SER A 54 19.65 -2.47 -14.25
C SER A 54 18.48 -1.69 -13.65
N LEU A 55 18.44 -1.55 -12.32
CA LEU A 55 17.37 -0.89 -11.60
C LEU A 55 17.60 0.63 -11.50
N GLU A 56 16.51 1.39 -11.68
CA GLU A 56 16.54 2.84 -11.47
C GLU A 56 16.84 3.17 -10.00
N LYS A 57 17.80 4.06 -9.76
CA LYS A 57 18.22 4.42 -8.39
C LYS A 57 17.11 5.09 -7.59
N ALA A 58 16.27 5.87 -8.27
CA ALA A 58 15.09 6.48 -7.69
C ALA A 58 14.11 6.89 -8.78
N PHE A 59 12.82 6.84 -8.48
CA PHE A 59 11.75 7.32 -9.35
C PHE A 59 10.56 7.81 -8.52
N SER A 60 9.61 8.48 -9.15
CA SER A 60 8.39 8.95 -8.48
C SER A 60 7.16 8.60 -9.29
N ILE A 61 6.09 8.24 -8.59
CA ILE A 61 4.77 7.98 -9.17
C ILE A 61 3.80 9.02 -8.61
N THR A 62 3.08 9.73 -9.48
CA THR A 62 1.99 10.63 -9.05
C THR A 62 0.80 9.80 -8.59
N LEU A 63 0.27 10.11 -7.42
CA LEU A 63 -0.92 9.46 -6.88
C LEU A 63 -2.14 10.24 -7.36
N TYR A 64 -2.78 9.74 -8.42
CA TYR A 64 -3.93 10.39 -9.04
C TYR A 64 -5.20 10.27 -8.20
N PRO A 65 -6.18 11.19 -8.36
CA PRO A 65 -7.48 11.06 -7.72
C PRO A 65 -8.20 9.77 -8.10
N ASN A 66 -8.79 9.10 -7.11
CA ASN A 66 -9.57 7.87 -7.28
C ASN A 66 -8.77 6.77 -8.00
N SER A 67 -7.49 6.64 -7.67
CA SER A 67 -6.59 5.67 -8.29
C SER A 67 -6.04 4.68 -7.27
N ALA A 68 -5.60 3.52 -7.78
CA ALA A 68 -4.85 2.53 -7.03
C ALA A 68 -3.53 2.26 -7.78
N PHE A 69 -2.40 2.43 -7.08
CA PHE A 69 -1.10 2.00 -7.57
C PHE A 69 -0.71 0.70 -6.87
N ILE A 70 -0.45 -0.35 -7.63
CA ILE A 70 -0.24 -1.70 -7.10
C ILE A 70 1.19 -2.14 -7.42
N ILE A 71 1.90 -2.63 -6.42
CA ILE A 71 3.24 -3.20 -6.56
C ILE A 71 3.30 -4.57 -5.88
N PRO A 72 4.11 -5.50 -6.37
CA PRO A 72 4.42 -6.71 -5.62
C PRO A 72 5.31 -6.37 -4.40
N LEU A 73 5.25 -7.20 -3.36
CA LEU A 73 6.13 -7.10 -2.19
C LEU A 73 7.62 -7.19 -2.58
N SER A 74 7.93 -7.87 -3.70
CA SER A 74 9.28 -7.91 -4.26
C SER A 74 9.82 -6.51 -4.60
N THR A 75 8.97 -5.55 -4.99
CA THR A 75 9.35 -4.15 -5.15
C THR A 75 9.66 -3.48 -3.81
N ASN A 76 8.84 -3.69 -2.77
CA ASN A 76 9.08 -3.12 -1.42
C ASN A 76 10.36 -3.68 -0.76
N ARG A 77 10.74 -4.90 -1.14
CA ARG A 77 12.02 -5.50 -0.75
C ARG A 77 13.21 -4.71 -1.29
N LEU A 78 13.16 -4.24 -2.53
CA LEU A 78 14.29 -3.56 -3.19
C LEU A 78 14.29 -2.04 -2.99
N TYR A 79 13.11 -1.44 -2.85
CA TYR A 79 12.94 0.01 -2.75
C TYR A 79 12.36 0.41 -1.40
N THR A 80 12.91 1.47 -0.81
CA THR A 80 12.18 2.26 0.18
C THR A 80 11.25 3.23 -0.55
N HIS A 81 10.05 3.46 -0.01
CA HIS A 81 9.12 4.43 -0.56
C HIS A 81 8.73 5.48 0.49
N GLU A 82 8.49 6.70 0.06
CA GLU A 82 7.99 7.78 0.91
C GLU A 82 6.93 8.62 0.20
N ILE A 83 5.96 9.10 0.97
CA ILE A 83 4.90 9.97 0.47
C ILE A 83 5.42 11.40 0.49
N ARG A 84 5.48 12.04 -0.68
CA ARG A 84 5.89 13.44 -0.84
C ARG A 84 4.70 14.29 -1.27
N PRO A 85 4.25 15.27 -0.46
CA PRO A 85 3.24 16.22 -0.90
C PRO A 85 3.78 17.08 -2.06
N SER A 86 2.86 17.79 -2.72
CA SER A 86 3.25 18.82 -3.67
C SER A 86 4.08 19.92 -2.98
N ALA A 87 4.92 20.61 -3.76
CA ALA A 87 5.67 21.78 -3.31
C ALA A 87 4.82 23.05 -3.17
N LEU A 88 3.53 22.99 -3.48
CA LEU A 88 2.58 24.08 -3.27
C LEU A 88 2.36 24.36 -1.78
N GLY A 89 1.82 25.55 -1.48
CA GLY A 89 1.41 25.88 -0.11
C GLY A 89 0.29 24.95 0.38
N VAL A 90 0.17 24.79 1.70
CA VAL A 90 -0.87 23.92 2.32
C VAL A 90 -2.28 24.33 1.87
N GLU A 91 -2.53 25.62 1.68
CA GLU A 91 -3.81 26.17 1.20
C GLU A 91 -4.07 25.93 -0.29
N GLN A 92 -3.16 25.28 -1.01
CA GLN A 92 -3.21 25.06 -2.45
C GLN A 92 -3.16 23.57 -2.82
N ILE A 93 -3.07 22.69 -1.82
CA ILE A 93 -3.09 21.24 -2.03
C ILE A 93 -4.41 20.67 -1.48
N PRO A 94 -5.06 19.75 -2.20
CA PRO A 94 -6.24 19.08 -1.69
C PRO A 94 -5.87 18.14 -0.54
N ILE A 95 -6.82 17.88 0.37
CA ILE A 95 -6.63 16.92 1.45
C ILE A 95 -6.64 15.52 0.85
N ARG A 96 -5.55 14.77 1.08
CA ARG A 96 -5.42 13.39 0.61
C ARG A 96 -5.77 12.39 1.70
N MET A 97 -6.71 11.49 1.41
CA MET A 97 -6.85 10.25 2.15
C MET A 97 -6.07 9.15 1.41
N GLY A 98 -5.00 8.67 2.03
CA GLY A 98 -4.24 7.52 1.55
C GLY A 98 -4.60 6.27 2.32
N TYR A 99 -4.92 5.19 1.61
CA TYR A 99 -5.14 3.88 2.20
C TYR A 99 -4.19 2.87 1.57
N VAL A 100 -3.51 2.07 2.41
CA VAL A 100 -2.56 1.05 1.95
C VAL A 100 -3.11 -0.32 2.27
N VAL A 101 -3.33 -1.12 1.23
CA VAL A 101 -3.75 -2.52 1.37
C VAL A 101 -2.55 -3.40 1.17
N ARG A 102 -2.33 -4.35 2.09
CA ARG A 102 -1.40 -5.45 1.91
C ARG A 102 -2.21 -6.73 1.82
N CYS A 103 -2.06 -7.46 0.71
CA CYS A 103 -2.85 -8.65 0.50
C CYS A 103 -2.01 -9.93 0.58
N SER A 104 -2.71 -10.95 1.00
CA SER A 104 -2.26 -12.32 1.07
C SER A 104 -2.50 -13.07 -0.23
N ASN A 105 -1.77 -14.15 -0.49
CA ASN A 105 -2.12 -15.10 -1.55
C ASN A 105 -3.07 -16.21 -1.06
N LEU A 106 -3.48 -16.16 0.21
CA LEU A 106 -4.33 -17.16 0.83
C LEU A 106 -5.81 -16.91 0.47
N GLU A 107 -6.52 -17.99 0.19
CA GLU A 107 -7.97 -17.97 -0.05
C GLU A 107 -8.69 -17.92 1.30
N ALA A 108 -9.60 -16.95 1.46
CA ALA A 108 -10.41 -16.79 2.66
C ALA A 108 -11.90 -17.00 2.34
N MET A 109 -12.63 -17.65 3.24
CA MET A 109 -14.07 -17.91 3.13
C MET A 109 -14.78 -17.47 4.40
N HIS A 110 -15.95 -16.85 4.26
CA HIS A 110 -16.80 -16.48 5.39
C HIS A 110 -18.05 -17.36 5.42
N ILE A 111 -18.19 -18.18 6.45
CA ILE A 111 -19.27 -19.16 6.60
C ILE A 111 -19.80 -19.05 8.04
N ASP A 112 -21.13 -19.01 8.21
CA ASP A 112 -21.80 -19.00 9.52
C ASP A 112 -21.21 -18.00 10.53
N ASN A 113 -20.97 -16.77 10.07
CA ASN A 113 -20.41 -15.66 10.86
C ASN A 113 -18.97 -15.87 11.35
N GLN A 114 -18.19 -16.70 10.64
CA GLN A 114 -16.77 -16.95 10.89
C GLN A 114 -15.97 -16.92 9.59
N THR A 115 -14.83 -16.21 9.59
CA THR A 115 -13.87 -16.27 8.48
C THR A 115 -12.88 -17.43 8.69
N TYR A 116 -12.58 -18.14 7.61
CA TYR A 116 -11.63 -19.23 7.55
C TYR A 116 -10.60 -18.96 6.45
N ILE A 117 -9.36 -19.36 6.69
CA ILE A 117 -8.32 -19.49 5.69
C ILE A 117 -8.34 -20.93 5.18
N LYS A 118 -8.40 -21.10 3.86
CA LYS A 118 -8.30 -22.42 3.24
C LYS A 118 -6.83 -22.77 3.04
N GLU A 119 -6.39 -23.83 3.70
CA GLU A 119 -5.06 -24.42 3.54
C GLU A 119 -5.21 -25.88 3.11
N ASN A 120 -4.85 -26.17 1.84
CA ASN A 120 -5.13 -27.46 1.20
C ASN A 120 -6.63 -27.77 1.26
N ASP A 121 -7.00 -28.92 1.82
CA ASP A 121 -8.40 -29.34 2.01
C ASP A 121 -8.97 -28.97 3.39
N ASN A 122 -8.25 -28.16 4.18
CA ASN A 122 -8.66 -27.77 5.52
C ASN A 122 -9.09 -26.30 5.59
N TYR A 123 -10.06 -26.03 6.47
CA TYR A 123 -10.52 -24.68 6.81
C TYR A 123 -10.01 -24.31 8.21
N ILE A 124 -9.03 -23.43 8.26
CA ILE A 124 -8.43 -22.95 9.50
C ILE A 124 -9.14 -21.66 9.89
N LYS A 125 -9.61 -21.56 11.13
CA LYS A 125 -10.30 -20.35 11.59
C LYS A 125 -9.34 -19.16 11.58
N LEU A 126 -9.81 -18.04 11.05
CA LEU A 126 -9.14 -16.76 11.24
C LEU A 126 -9.41 -16.29 12.68
N GLU A 127 -8.36 -16.29 13.49
CA GLU A 127 -8.41 -15.92 14.89
C GLU A 127 -8.15 -14.43 15.08
N LYS A 128 -8.74 -13.85 16.14
CA LYS A 128 -8.47 -12.46 16.48
C LYS A 128 -7.00 -12.30 16.84
N MET A 129 -6.39 -11.28 16.26
CA MET A 129 -5.02 -10.92 16.57
C MET A 129 -4.85 -10.53 18.05
N THR A 130 -3.85 -11.10 18.71
CA THR A 130 -3.42 -10.69 20.05
C THR A 130 -2.37 -9.58 19.96
N PRO A 131 -2.13 -8.79 21.02
CA PRO A 131 -1.09 -7.76 21.03
C PRO A 131 0.31 -8.30 20.69
N GLU A 132 0.64 -9.51 21.12
CA GLU A 132 1.93 -10.16 20.87
C GLU A 132 2.10 -10.48 19.38
N LEU A 133 1.07 -11.09 18.77
CA LEU A 133 1.05 -11.38 17.33
C LEU A 133 1.13 -10.12 16.47
N GLN A 134 0.53 -9.02 16.95
CA GLN A 134 0.61 -7.72 16.29
C GLN A 134 2.03 -7.16 16.31
N GLU A 135 2.75 -7.32 17.43
CA GLU A 135 4.13 -6.87 17.57
C GLU A 135 5.07 -7.69 16.69
N GLU A 136 4.94 -9.02 16.69
CA GLU A 136 5.70 -9.91 15.81
C GLU A 136 5.53 -9.55 14.33
N LEU A 137 4.29 -9.33 13.88
CA LEU A 137 4.00 -8.96 12.50
C LEU A 137 4.59 -7.58 12.13
N ARG A 138 4.56 -6.62 13.06
CA ARG A 138 5.19 -5.30 12.87
C ARG A 138 6.70 -5.40 12.77
N ASN A 139 7.33 -6.28 13.56
CA ASN A 139 8.76 -6.53 13.48
C ASN A 139 9.14 -7.12 12.11
N SER A 140 8.35 -8.06 11.58
CA SER A 140 8.53 -8.57 10.21
C SER A 140 8.45 -7.45 9.16
N TYR A 141 7.49 -6.52 9.30
CA TYR A 141 7.40 -5.36 8.40
C TYR A 141 8.59 -4.40 8.52
N TYR A 142 9.12 -4.23 9.73
CA TYR A 142 10.31 -3.42 9.94
C TYR A 142 11.54 -4.02 9.25
N GLU A 143 11.75 -5.33 9.40
CA GLU A 143 12.84 -6.06 8.74
C GLU A 143 12.74 -6.00 7.20
N GLU A 144 11.52 -6.13 6.66
CA GLU A 144 11.24 -6.01 5.22
C GLU A 144 11.59 -4.60 4.70
N ASN A 145 11.33 -3.55 5.48
CA ASN A 145 11.63 -2.18 5.08
C ASN A 145 13.12 -1.84 5.21
N MET A 146 13.84 -2.45 6.15
CA MET A 146 15.27 -2.18 6.38
C MET A 146 16.22 -3.01 5.55
N SER A 147 15.85 -4.24 5.22
CA SER A 147 16.70 -5.17 4.48
C SER A 147 16.13 -5.52 3.11
N GLU A 148 16.97 -6.08 2.26
CA GLU A 148 16.54 -6.70 0.99
C GLU A 148 16.29 -8.20 1.14
N LYS A 149 16.38 -8.73 2.37
CA LYS A 149 16.20 -10.15 2.62
C LYS A 149 14.73 -10.52 2.40
N VAL A 150 14.50 -11.75 1.95
CA VAL A 150 13.16 -12.31 1.95
C VAL A 150 12.77 -12.57 3.40
N VAL A 151 11.72 -11.91 3.87
CA VAL A 151 11.14 -12.18 5.17
C VAL A 151 10.19 -13.36 5.03
N GLU A 152 10.46 -14.43 5.78
CA GLU A 152 9.57 -15.58 5.87
C GLU A 152 8.50 -15.31 6.93
N TYR A 153 7.30 -15.02 6.45
CA TYR A 153 6.13 -14.95 7.33
C TYR A 153 5.76 -16.37 7.76
N GLY A 154 5.65 -16.61 9.07
CA GLY A 154 5.19 -17.88 9.64
C GLY A 154 3.73 -18.18 9.30
N LYS A 155 3.10 -19.10 10.04
CA LYS A 155 1.66 -19.34 9.91
C LYS A 155 0.89 -18.16 10.46
N ILE A 156 0.32 -17.35 9.57
CA ILE A 156 -0.50 -16.19 9.92
C ILE A 156 -1.97 -16.60 9.77
N HIS A 157 -2.59 -16.93 10.88
CA HIS A 157 -4.03 -17.26 10.96
C HIS A 157 -4.83 -16.14 11.62
N PHE A 158 -4.39 -14.90 11.43
CA PHE A 158 -5.00 -13.69 11.96
C PHE A 158 -4.85 -12.54 10.96
N SER A 159 -5.62 -11.47 11.15
CA SER A 159 -5.50 -10.23 10.39
C SER A 159 -5.47 -8.99 11.29
N MET A 160 -4.74 -7.97 10.85
CA MET A 160 -4.76 -6.62 11.42
C MET A 160 -6.01 -5.83 10.99
N ASN A 161 -6.65 -6.21 9.89
CA ASN A 161 -7.83 -5.54 9.37
C ASN A 161 -9.09 -6.20 9.94
N SER A 162 -9.88 -5.44 10.71
CA SER A 162 -11.14 -5.95 11.27
C SER A 162 -12.14 -6.37 10.19
N GLY A 163 -12.09 -5.73 9.02
CA GLY A 163 -12.94 -6.09 7.89
C GLY A 163 -12.70 -7.51 7.35
N ASP A 164 -11.51 -8.09 7.56
CA ASP A 164 -11.21 -9.45 7.08
C ASP A 164 -11.99 -10.53 7.87
N TYR A 165 -12.50 -10.19 9.06
CA TYR A 165 -13.33 -11.09 9.87
C TYR A 165 -14.82 -10.97 9.53
N GLU A 166 -15.19 -10.00 8.69
CA GLU A 166 -16.57 -9.71 8.34
C GLU A 166 -16.95 -10.36 7.01
N LYS A 167 -18.26 -10.51 6.81
CA LYS A 167 -18.80 -10.99 5.54
C LYS A 167 -18.47 -9.97 4.43
N PRO A 168 -17.96 -10.40 3.27
CA PRO A 168 -17.78 -9.53 2.12
C PRO A 168 -19.08 -8.79 1.77
N ILE A 169 -19.00 -7.47 1.71
CA ILE A 169 -20.10 -6.62 1.25
C ILE A 169 -20.11 -6.57 -0.28
N PHE A 170 -21.30 -6.67 -0.87
CA PHE A 170 -21.50 -6.56 -2.33
C PHE A 170 -21.74 -5.11 -2.74
#